data_AF-A0A142YB80-F1
#
_entry.id   AF-A0A142YB80-F1
#
_cell.length_a   1.000
_cell.length_b   1.000
_cell.length_c   1.000
_cell.angle_alpha   90.00
_cell.angle_beta   90.00
_cell.angle_gamma   90.00
#
_symmetry.space_group_name_H-M   'P 1'
#
loop_
_entity.id
_entity.type
_entity.pdbx_description
1 polymer ?
#
loop_
_entity_poly.entity_id
_entity_poly.type
_entity_poly.pdbx_seq_one_letter_code
_entity_poly.pdbx_strand_id
1 'polypeptide(L)'
;MLPNLGPMEMMIVMGLAVLLFGKRLPEVGRSLGKGIVEFKKGLNEVTSGLDDSSSAISNYASPYQAPKPSGMYDAPRASTPPADEAVPKFEIPGAVSTAAVVEAPRPASD
;
A
#
# COMPACT_ATOMS: atom_id res chain seq x y z
N MET A 1 -31.75 4.78 -14.28
CA MET A 1 -31.11 5.94 -14.93
C MET A 1 -30.74 6.91 -13.83
N LEU A 2 -29.46 7.13 -13.55
CA LEU A 2 -29.04 8.07 -12.51
C LEU A 2 -29.15 9.49 -13.06
N PRO A 3 -29.78 10.43 -12.35
CA PRO A 3 -29.77 11.84 -12.73
C PRO A 3 -28.33 12.34 -12.69
N ASN A 4 -27.81 12.74 -13.84
CA ASN A 4 -26.51 13.40 -13.91
C ASN A 4 -26.66 14.78 -13.30
N LEU A 5 -25.99 15.02 -12.18
CA LEU A 5 -25.89 16.35 -11.59
C LEU A 5 -25.02 17.21 -12.50
N GLY A 6 -25.67 17.96 -13.38
CA GLY A 6 -25.02 18.86 -14.31
C GLY A 6 -24.66 20.20 -13.66
N PRO A 7 -23.91 21.04 -14.39
CA PRO A 7 -23.64 22.41 -13.99
C PRO A 7 -24.91 23.22 -13.70
N MET A 8 -26.02 22.88 -14.38
CA MET A 8 -27.31 23.55 -14.21
C MET A 8 -27.92 23.25 -12.84
N GLU A 9 -27.96 21.98 -12.42
CA GLU A 9 -28.43 21.58 -11.10
C GLU A 9 -27.57 22.18 -9.99
N MET A 10 -26.24 22.22 -10.17
CA MET A 10 -25.34 22.87 -9.21
C MET A 10 -25.63 24.37 -9.04
N MET A 11 -25.95 25.08 -10.13
CA MET A 11 -26.32 26.50 -10.07
C MET A 11 -27.61 26.72 -9.28
N ILE A 12 -28.61 25.85 -9.46
CA ILE A 12 -29.88 25.93 -8.71
C ILE A 12 -29.62 25.72 -7.21
N VAL A 13 -28.83 24.70 -6.85
CA VAL A 13 -28.48 24.43 -5.45
C VAL A 13 -27.68 25.57 -4.84
N MET A 14 -26.71 26.15 -5.57
CA MET A 14 -26.00 27.36 -5.15
C MET A 14 -26.96 28.53 -4.94
N GLY A 15 -27.93 28.73 -5.84
CA GLY A 15 -28.96 29.74 -5.70
C GLY A 15 -29.79 29.57 -4.42
N LEU A 16 -30.22 28.33 -4.12
CA LEU A 16 -30.95 28.02 -2.89
C LEU A 16 -30.07 28.22 -1.65
N ALA A 17 -28.81 27.83 -1.68
CA ALA A 17 -27.87 28.07 -0.59
C ALA A 17 -27.70 29.58 -0.34
N VAL A 18 -27.58 30.40 -1.39
CA VAL A 18 -27.53 31.86 -1.25
C VAL A 18 -28.86 32.42 -0.72
N LEU A 19 -30.01 31.83 -1.04
CA LEU A 19 -31.29 32.30 -0.49
C LEU A 19 -31.42 32.00 1.01
N LEU A 20 -30.95 30.82 1.45
CA LEU A 20 -31.00 30.41 2.85
C LEU A 20 -29.96 31.11 3.73
N PHE A 21 -28.72 31.20 3.24
CA PHE A 21 -27.59 31.76 4.00
C PHE A 21 -27.32 33.24 3.70
N GLY A 22 -27.76 33.74 2.55
CA GLY A 22 -27.61 35.13 2.14
C GLY A 22 -26.15 35.59 2.18
N LYS A 23 -25.93 36.73 2.83
CA LYS A 23 -24.60 37.33 3.03
C LYS A 23 -23.68 36.52 3.95
N ARG A 24 -24.20 35.51 4.67
CA ARG A 24 -23.41 34.66 5.57
C ARG A 24 -22.75 33.48 4.84
N LEU A 25 -23.16 33.17 3.62
CA LEU A 25 -22.55 32.09 2.83
C LEU A 25 -21.02 32.24 2.64
N PRO A 26 -20.46 33.40 2.27
CA PRO A 26 -19.00 33.58 2.19
C PRO A 26 -18.29 33.53 3.54
N GLU A 27 -19.00 33.85 4.63
CA GLU A 27 -18.47 33.74 6.00
C GLU A 27 -18.37 32.26 6.42
N VAL A 28 -19.43 31.48 6.18
CA VAL A 28 -19.48 30.03 6.44
C VAL A 28 -18.49 29.27 5.53
N GLY A 29 -18.40 29.63 4.25
CA GLY A 29 -17.42 29.03 3.35
C GLY A 29 -15.98 29.31 3.78
N ARG A 30 -15.70 30.51 4.32
CA ARG A 30 -14.38 30.85 4.88
C ARG A 30 -14.08 30.07 6.16
N SER A 31 -15.04 29.91 7.08
CA SER A 31 -14.81 29.14 8.31
C SER A 31 -14.62 27.65 8.04
N LEU A 32 -15.46 27.05 7.18
CA LEU A 32 -15.30 25.67 6.74
C LEU A 32 -14.00 25.47 5.96
N GLY A 33 -13.66 26.41 5.06
CA GLY A 33 -12.43 26.35 4.28
C GLY A 33 -11.17 26.35 5.16
N LYS A 34 -11.14 27.17 6.21
CA LYS A 34 -10.03 27.15 7.19
C LYS A 34 -9.93 25.78 7.88
N GLY A 35 -11.05 25.23 8.34
CA GLY A 35 -11.08 23.90 8.96
C GLY A 35 -10.59 22.78 8.03
N ILE A 36 -11.00 22.80 6.76
CA ILE A 36 -10.54 21.84 5.75
C ILE A 36 -9.03 21.97 5.50
N VAL A 37 -8.49 23.20 5.44
CA VAL A 37 -7.06 23.45 5.24
C VAL A 37 -6.24 22.94 6.43
N GLU A 38 -6.67 23.24 7.66
CA GLU A 38 -6.02 22.76 8.88
C GLU A 38 -6.10 21.23 9.00
N PHE A 39 -7.24 20.64 8.68
CA PHE A 39 -7.43 19.19 8.64
C PHE A 39 -6.48 18.53 7.63
N LYS A 40 -6.39 19.07 6.40
CA LYS A 40 -5.46 18.58 5.38
C LYS A 40 -4.00 18.71 5.81
N LYS A 41 -3.64 19.80 6.50
CA LYS A 41 -2.30 19.99 7.05
C LYS A 41 -1.99 18.92 8.11
N GLY A 42 -2.91 18.65 9.03
CA GLY A 42 -2.78 17.60 10.03
C GLY A 42 -2.63 16.20 9.42
N LEU A 43 -3.45 15.86 8.42
CA LEU A 43 -3.31 14.58 7.69
C LEU A 43 -1.94 14.46 7.00
N ASN A 44 -1.46 15.53 6.38
CA ASN A 44 -0.16 15.56 5.72
C ASN A 44 1.01 15.40 6.72
N GLU A 45 0.92 15.99 7.90
CA GLU A 45 1.93 15.85 8.94
C GLU A 45 1.99 14.39 9.46
N VAL A 46 0.83 13.78 9.67
CA VAL A 46 0.74 12.37 10.07
C VAL A 46 1.32 11.44 9.01
N THR A 47 0.94 11.59 7.74
CA THR A 47 1.47 10.72 6.66
C THR A 47 2.96 10.92 6.45
N SER A 48 3.47 12.16 6.55
CA SER A 48 4.90 12.44 6.40
C SER A 48 5.72 11.85 7.56
N GLY A 49 5.19 11.87 8.79
CA GLY A 49 5.85 11.26 9.94
C GLY A 49 5.97 9.73 9.85
N LEU A 50 5.00 9.06 9.19
CA LEU A 50 5.08 7.61 8.92
C LEU A 50 6.13 7.27 7.85
N ASP A 51 6.24 8.08 6.80
CA ASP A 51 7.24 7.89 5.74
C ASP A 51 8.67 8.16 6.26
N ASP A 52 8.88 9.19 7.08
CA ASP A 52 10.18 9.48 7.71
C ASP A 52 10.60 8.39 8.70
N SER A 53 9.65 7.82 9.46
CA SER A 53 9.95 6.71 10.37
C SER A 53 10.34 5.43 9.61
N SER A 54 9.70 5.18 8.46
CA SER A 54 9.99 4.02 7.61
C SER A 54 11.32 4.19 6.85
N SER A 55 11.67 5.40 6.44
CA SER A 55 12.96 5.71 5.83
C SER A 55 14.10 5.59 6.85
N ALA A 56 13.89 6.02 8.10
CA ALA A 56 14.85 5.83 9.18
C ALA A 56 15.12 4.34 9.46
N ILE A 57 14.09 3.49 9.46
CA ILE A 57 14.23 2.03 9.72
C ILE A 57 14.86 1.28 8.52
N SER A 58 14.48 1.64 7.28
CA SER A 58 15.05 1.01 6.07
C SER A 58 16.52 1.36 5.84
N ASN A 59 16.99 2.53 6.30
CA ASN A 59 18.42 2.88 6.27
C ASN A 59 19.29 2.02 7.20
N TYR A 60 18.71 1.38 8.22
CA TYR A 60 19.43 0.42 9.08
C TYR A 60 19.25 -1.05 8.64
N ALA A 61 18.33 -1.35 7.73
CA ALA A 61 17.99 -2.71 7.30
C ALA A 61 18.74 -3.18 6.04
N SER A 62 19.85 -2.54 5.64
CA SER A 62 20.71 -3.07 4.57
C SER A 62 22.19 -3.14 4.98
N PRO A 63 22.60 -4.17 5.74
CA PRO A 63 24.01 -4.48 5.95
C PRO A 63 24.64 -5.29 4.81
N TYR A 64 23.93 -5.60 3.73
CA TYR A 64 24.48 -6.36 2.59
C TYR A 64 24.26 -5.63 1.27
N GLN A 65 25.06 -4.60 1.03
CA GLN A 65 25.42 -4.22 -0.32
C GLN A 65 26.34 -5.33 -0.87
N ALA A 66 25.80 -6.27 -1.64
CA ALA A 66 26.62 -7.20 -2.40
C ALA A 66 27.66 -6.38 -3.19
N PRO A 67 28.96 -6.70 -3.10
CA PRO A 67 30.00 -6.00 -3.83
C PRO A 67 29.61 -6.01 -5.30
N LYS A 68 29.37 -4.83 -5.88
CA LYS A 68 29.25 -4.70 -7.33
C LYS A 68 30.60 -5.13 -7.87
N PRO A 69 30.73 -6.23 -8.62
CA PRO A 69 32.02 -6.63 -9.14
C PRO A 69 32.44 -5.54 -10.13
N SER A 70 33.33 -4.65 -9.70
CA SER A 70 34.17 -3.85 -10.59
C SER A 70 35.20 -4.78 -11.22
N GLY A 71 34.71 -5.78 -11.94
CA GLY A 71 35.46 -6.65 -12.80
C GLY A 71 35.33 -6.06 -14.19
N MET A 72 36.33 -5.31 -14.59
CA MET A 72 36.64 -5.10 -15.99
C MET A 72 36.96 -6.48 -16.58
N TYR A 73 35.94 -7.27 -16.92
CA TYR A 73 36.10 -8.41 -17.82
C TYR A 73 36.09 -7.84 -19.24
N ASP A 74 37.29 -7.55 -19.72
CA ASP A 74 37.57 -7.48 -21.15
C ASP A 74 37.23 -8.87 -21.71
N ALA A 75 36.08 -9.01 -22.35
CA ALA A 75 35.58 -10.29 -22.85
C ALA A 75 36.22 -10.59 -24.20
N PRO A 76 37.07 -11.63 -24.34
CA PRO A 76 37.44 -12.12 -25.65
C PRO A 76 36.26 -12.94 -26.20
N ARG A 77 35.70 -12.43 -27.30
CA ARG A 77 34.95 -13.10 -28.38
C ARG A 77 34.31 -14.48 -28.07
N ALA A 78 32.99 -14.48 -28.25
CA ALA A 78 32.17 -15.55 -28.84
C ALA A 78 32.71 -16.99 -28.79
N SER A 79 32.11 -17.83 -27.95
CA SER A 79 31.92 -19.27 -28.22
C SER A 79 30.68 -19.76 -27.46
N THR A 80 29.67 -20.18 -28.22
CA THR A 80 28.73 -21.30 -28.02
C THR A 80 28.31 -21.73 -26.60
N PRO A 81 27.00 -21.91 -26.32
CA PRO A 81 26.52 -22.47 -25.05
C PRO A 81 26.79 -23.98 -24.99
N PRO A 82 27.29 -24.54 -23.87
CA PRO A 82 27.01 -25.91 -23.54
C PRO A 82 25.63 -25.94 -22.89
N ALA A 83 24.67 -26.52 -23.61
CA ALA A 83 23.62 -27.25 -22.95
C ALA A 83 24.25 -28.36 -22.09
N ASP A 84 23.51 -28.72 -21.05
CA ASP A 84 23.57 -29.95 -20.26
C ASP A 84 24.17 -29.94 -18.84
N GLU A 85 23.28 -30.45 -17.99
CA GLU A 85 23.49 -31.35 -16.86
C GLU A 85 23.90 -30.83 -15.48
N ALA A 86 23.04 -31.25 -14.53
CA ALA A 86 23.31 -31.52 -13.12
C ALA A 86 23.07 -30.40 -12.08
N VAL A 87 21.90 -29.77 -12.09
CA VAL A 87 21.30 -29.35 -10.81
C VAL A 87 20.26 -30.39 -10.40
N PRO A 88 20.59 -31.29 -9.45
CA PRO A 88 19.63 -32.29 -8.98
C PRO A 88 18.47 -31.59 -8.26
N LYS A 89 17.24 -32.00 -8.60
CA LYS A 89 16.02 -31.59 -7.92
C LYS A 89 16.13 -32.03 -6.46
N PHE A 90 16.24 -31.08 -5.54
CA PHE A 90 16.24 -31.36 -4.10
C PHE A 90 14.82 -31.78 -3.67
N GLU A 91 14.61 -33.08 -3.49
CA GLU A 91 13.45 -33.62 -2.79
C GLU A 91 13.72 -33.55 -1.28
N ILE A 92 12.79 -32.93 -0.55
CA ILE A 92 12.90 -32.74 0.90
C ILE A 92 12.63 -34.10 1.57
N PRO A 93 13.60 -34.72 2.28
CA PRO A 93 13.33 -35.93 3.05
C PRO A 93 12.53 -35.53 4.29
N GLY A 94 11.26 -35.92 4.33
CA GLY A 94 10.41 -35.63 5.50
C GLY A 94 8.90 -35.67 5.27
N ALA A 95 8.40 -36.40 4.28
CA ALA A 95 7.01 -36.84 4.35
C ALA A 95 6.94 -38.02 5.33
N VAL A 96 6.62 -37.75 6.59
CA VAL A 96 5.83 -38.71 7.37
C VAL A 96 4.41 -38.18 7.43
N SER A 97 3.63 -38.66 6.46
CA SER A 97 2.20 -38.86 6.69
C SER A 97 2.05 -39.73 7.94
N THR A 98 1.54 -39.17 9.01
CA THR A 98 0.90 -39.93 10.09
C THR A 98 -0.40 -39.23 10.42
N ALA A 99 -1.46 -39.94 10.07
CA ALA A 99 -2.84 -39.70 10.42
C ALA A 99 -3.02 -39.38 11.91
N ALA A 100 -3.83 -38.36 12.21
CA ALA A 100 -4.95 -38.46 13.13
C ALA A 100 -5.53 -37.05 13.35
N VAL A 101 -6.67 -36.82 12.72
CA VAL A 101 -7.66 -35.83 13.15
C VAL A 101 -7.97 -36.13 14.63
N VAL A 102 -7.48 -35.27 15.53
CA VAL A 102 -7.95 -35.20 16.91
C VAL A 102 -9.25 -34.38 16.87
N GLU A 103 -10.34 -35.07 16.53
CA GLU A 103 -11.70 -34.64 16.82
C GLU A 103 -11.97 -35.03 18.28
N ALA A 104 -11.97 -34.05 19.18
CA ALA A 104 -12.63 -34.18 20.47
C ALA A 104 -14.02 -33.57 20.32
N PRO A 105 -15.08 -34.25 20.81
CA PRO A 105 -15.63 -33.78 22.08
C PRO A 105 -16.09 -34.92 23.00
N ARG A 106 -15.84 -34.77 24.30
CA ARG A 106 -16.57 -35.52 25.34
C ARG A 106 -18.03 -35.03 25.38
N PRO A 107 -19.00 -35.93 25.56
CA PRO A 107 -19.80 -35.85 26.80
C PRO A 107 -20.24 -37.22 27.40
N ALA A 108 -20.42 -37.22 28.73
CA ALA A 108 -21.40 -37.96 29.55
C ALA A 108 -21.59 -39.49 29.35
N SER A 109 -21.16 -40.36 30.27
CA SER A 109 -21.85 -40.81 31.50
C SER A 109 -23.06 -41.74 31.26
N ASP A 110 -22.87 -43.04 31.49
CA ASP A 110 -23.73 -43.95 32.27
C ASP A 110 -22.88 -45.14 32.77
#